data_AF-A0AAN8WCM7-F1
#
_entry.id   AF-A0AAN8WCM7-F1
#
_cell.length_a   1.000
_cell.length_b   1.000
_cell.length_c   1.000
_cell.angle_alpha   90.00
_cell.angle_beta   90.00
_cell.angle_gamma   90.00
#
_symmetry.space_group_name_H-M   'P 1'
#
loop_
_entity.id
_entity.type
_entity.pdbx_description
1 polymer ?
#
loop_
_entity_poly.entity_id
_entity_poly.type
_entity_poly.pdbx_seq_one_letter_code
_entity_poly.pdbx_strand_id
1 'polypeptide(L)'
;MFFNNNKVQWYENVGELEKSKVGICWGFPGADEWRYGAVNKSCYGETKPIQKEGYHGRGSNPKTMQAVESAIEQLRTRGLKVQLLNITQLSEYRKDAHPSIYRNFWHTITQEKLANPHSYADCSHWCLPGVPDIWNEILYAYIFLYS
;
A
#
# COMPACT_ATOMS: atom_id res chain seq x y z
N MET A 1 0.35 5.78 3.21
CA MET A 1 0.87 7.16 3.40
C MET A 1 -0.31 8.06 3.76
N PHE A 2 -0.44 8.53 5.01
CA PHE A 2 -1.55 9.43 5.37
C PHE A 2 -1.26 10.85 4.88
N PHE A 3 -2.19 11.42 4.11
CA PHE A 3 -2.21 12.82 3.71
C PHE A 3 -2.84 13.62 4.86
N ASN A 4 -2.09 14.52 5.48
CA ASN A 4 -2.61 15.52 6.42
C ASN A 4 -2.46 16.91 5.78
N ASN A 5 -3.07 17.93 6.39
CA ASN A 5 -2.99 19.32 5.91
C ASN A 5 -1.54 19.80 5.70
N ASN A 6 -0.61 19.33 6.54
CA ASN A 6 0.80 19.71 6.45
C ASN A 6 1.47 19.16 5.17
N LYS A 7 1.08 17.97 4.68
CA LYS A 7 1.59 17.43 3.41
C LYS A 7 1.01 18.15 2.20
N VAL A 8 -0.27 18.56 2.25
CA VAL A 8 -0.89 19.38 1.20
C VAL A 8 -0.15 20.71 1.07
N GLN A 9 0.13 21.38 2.20
CA GLN A 9 0.96 22.60 2.21
C GLN A 9 2.38 22.38 1.69
N TRP A 10 2.98 21.20 1.93
CA TRP A 10 4.29 20.89 1.37
C TRP A 10 4.26 20.84 -0.17
N TYR A 11 3.21 20.27 -0.76
CA TYR A 11 3.04 20.26 -2.22
C TYR A 11 2.87 21.66 -2.83
N GLU A 12 2.31 22.61 -2.09
CA GLU A 12 2.19 24.02 -2.49
C GLU A 12 3.52 24.77 -2.38
N ASN A 13 4.32 24.46 -1.35
CA ASN A 13 5.57 25.18 -1.06
C ASN A 13 6.80 24.64 -1.79
N VAL A 14 6.77 23.39 -2.28
CA VAL A 14 7.84 22.85 -3.11
C VAL A 14 7.59 23.31 -4.54
N GLY A 15 8.26 24.41 -4.88
CA GLY A 15 8.00 25.30 -6.00
C GLY A 15 7.89 24.68 -7.40
N GLU A 16 7.36 25.53 -8.27
CA GLU A 16 6.99 25.36 -9.69
C GLU A 16 5.63 24.69 -9.94
N LEU A 17 4.62 25.56 -10.07
CA LEU A 17 3.26 25.24 -10.54
C LEU A 17 3.23 24.57 -11.93
N GLU A 18 4.30 24.68 -12.71
CA GLU A 18 4.40 24.11 -14.05
C GLU A 18 4.74 22.61 -14.06
N LYS A 19 5.43 22.11 -13.02
CA LYS A 19 5.88 20.72 -12.95
C LYS A 19 4.75 19.78 -12.50
N SER A 20 4.50 18.75 -13.30
CA SER A 20 3.60 17.65 -12.95
C SER A 20 4.16 16.86 -11.76
N LYS A 21 3.34 16.63 -10.73
CA LYS A 21 3.69 15.82 -9.55
C LYS A 21 2.88 14.52 -9.56
N VAL A 22 3.57 13.39 -9.47
CA VAL A 22 2.95 12.06 -9.47
C VAL A 22 3.16 11.40 -8.12
N GLY A 23 2.06 10.98 -7.49
CA GLY A 23 2.07 10.30 -6.19
C GLY A 23 1.50 8.89 -6.30
N ILE A 24 2.14 7.93 -5.62
CA ILE A 24 1.63 6.57 -5.46
C ILE A 24 0.87 6.50 -4.13
N CYS A 25 -0.35 5.97 -4.15
CA CYS A 25 -1.11 5.69 -2.94
C CYS A 25 -1.67 4.27 -2.95
N TRP A 26 -1.49 3.58 -1.83
CA TRP A 26 -2.13 2.29 -1.56
C TRP A 26 -2.77 2.29 -0.17
N GLY A 27 -3.94 1.65 -0.07
CA GLY A 27 -4.50 1.16 1.19
C GLY A 27 -3.70 -0.03 1.71
N PHE A 28 -3.53 -0.14 3.03
CA PHE A 28 -2.87 -1.29 3.63
C PHE A 28 -3.82 -2.49 3.58
N PRO A 29 -3.45 -3.60 2.91
CA PRO A 29 -4.28 -4.78 2.89
C PRO A 29 -4.47 -5.34 4.30
N GLY A 30 -5.70 -5.73 4.62
CA GLY A 30 -6.03 -6.33 5.91
C GLY A 30 -5.64 -7.80 5.91
N ALA A 31 -4.49 -8.12 6.51
CA ALA A 31 -4.10 -9.53 6.71
C ALA A 31 -5.09 -10.31 7.59
N ASP A 32 -5.99 -9.59 8.26
CA ASP A 32 -7.05 -10.12 9.09
C ASP A 32 -8.13 -10.88 8.29
N GLU A 33 -8.07 -10.85 6.96
CA GLU A 33 -9.09 -11.41 6.08
C GLU A 33 -8.66 -12.63 5.28
N TRP A 34 -7.37 -12.87 5.18
CA TRP A 34 -6.83 -13.84 4.22
C TRP A 34 -7.07 -15.30 4.61
N ARG A 35 -7.41 -15.53 5.90
CA ARG A 35 -7.83 -16.84 6.42
C ARG A 35 -9.17 -16.73 7.14
N TYR A 36 -10.24 -17.20 6.47
CA TYR A 36 -11.57 -17.32 7.06
C TYR A 36 -11.58 -18.39 8.17
N GLY A 37 -12.02 -18.04 9.38
CA GLY A 37 -12.13 -18.96 10.52
C GLY A 37 -10.83 -19.23 11.30
N ALA A 38 -9.71 -18.60 10.95
CA ALA A 38 -8.47 -18.74 11.73
C ALA A 38 -8.47 -17.84 12.97
N VAL A 39 -8.04 -18.40 14.12
CA VAL A 39 -7.91 -17.68 15.40
C VAL A 39 -6.85 -16.57 15.31
N ASN A 40 -5.77 -16.81 14.55
CA ASN A 40 -4.72 -15.84 14.26
C ASN A 40 -4.74 -15.53 12.75
N LYS A 41 -5.28 -14.37 12.40
CA LYS A 41 -5.40 -13.92 11.02
C LYS A 41 -4.08 -13.26 10.59
N SER A 42 -3.39 -13.84 9.60
CA SER A 42 -2.13 -13.31 9.06
C SER A 42 -1.86 -13.83 7.64
N CYS A 43 -0.79 -13.33 7.02
CA CYS A 43 -0.24 -13.78 5.74
C CYS A 43 0.64 -15.03 5.82
N TYR A 44 0.85 -15.59 7.03
CA TYR A 44 1.72 -16.74 7.18
C TYR A 44 1.14 -17.97 6.47
N GLY A 45 1.92 -18.54 5.56
CA GLY A 45 1.53 -19.70 4.74
C GLY A 45 0.77 -19.34 3.45
N GLU A 46 0.50 -18.06 3.20
CA GLU A 46 -0.11 -17.61 1.94
C GLU A 46 0.95 -17.59 0.84
N THR A 47 0.73 -18.38 -0.22
CA THR A 47 1.70 -18.57 -1.33
C THR A 47 1.12 -18.29 -2.70
N LYS A 48 -0.18 -17.96 -2.76
CA LYS A 48 -0.89 -17.65 -3.99
C LYS A 48 -1.66 -16.34 -3.83
N PRO A 49 -1.75 -15.53 -4.91
CA PRO A 49 -2.58 -14.34 -4.89
C PRO A 49 -4.04 -14.74 -4.80
N ILE A 50 -4.86 -13.79 -4.36
CA ILE A 50 -6.31 -13.91 -4.35
C ILE A 50 -6.78 -14.06 -5.81
N GLN A 51 -7.64 -15.05 -6.06
CA GLN A 51 -8.19 -15.32 -7.40
C GLN A 51 -9.61 -14.79 -7.58
N LYS A 52 -10.24 -14.31 -6.50
CA LYS A 52 -11.62 -13.83 -6.52
C LYS A 52 -11.67 -12.48 -7.24
N GLU A 53 -12.25 -12.46 -8.44
CA GLU A 53 -12.52 -11.22 -9.16
C GLU A 53 -13.35 -10.24 -8.33
N GLY A 54 -13.00 -8.95 -8.43
CA GLY A 54 -13.65 -7.90 -7.65
C GLY A 54 -13.43 -8.03 -6.15
N TYR A 55 -12.38 -8.75 -5.71
CA TYR A 55 -12.00 -8.75 -4.29
C TYR A 55 -11.69 -7.32 -3.84
N HIS A 56 -12.22 -6.92 -2.70
CA HIS A 56 -11.87 -5.66 -2.05
C HIS A 56 -11.60 -5.96 -0.58
N GLY A 57 -10.42 -5.60 -0.10
CA GLY A 57 -10.02 -5.89 1.27
C GLY A 57 -10.69 -4.94 2.25
N ARG A 58 -11.14 -5.43 3.42
CA ARG A 58 -11.60 -4.56 4.53
C ARG A 58 -10.50 -3.66 5.08
N GLY A 59 -9.23 -4.02 4.87
CA GLY A 59 -8.09 -3.20 5.31
C GLY A 59 -7.94 -1.89 4.54
N SER A 60 -8.34 -1.86 3.26
CA SER A 60 -8.38 -0.62 2.49
C SER A 60 -9.64 0.16 2.86
N ASN A 61 -9.51 1.07 3.81
CA ASN A 61 -10.61 1.91 4.25
C ASN A 61 -11.06 2.85 3.10
N PRO A 62 -12.29 2.70 2.57
CA PRO A 62 -12.75 3.52 1.45
C PRO A 62 -12.82 5.02 1.81
N LYS A 63 -13.13 5.35 3.07
CA LYS A 63 -13.15 6.75 3.54
C LYS A 63 -11.75 7.38 3.51
N THR A 64 -10.72 6.60 3.80
CA THR A 64 -9.34 7.08 3.71
C THR A 64 -8.97 7.36 2.26
N MET A 65 -9.32 6.48 1.33
CA MET A 65 -9.06 6.71 -0.10
C MET A 65 -9.85 7.91 -0.64
N GLN A 66 -11.11 8.06 -0.26
CA GLN A 66 -11.91 9.24 -0.60
C GLN A 66 -11.29 10.55 -0.07
N ALA A 67 -10.73 10.52 1.15
CA ALA A 67 -10.03 11.69 1.70
C ALA A 67 -8.77 12.03 0.90
N VAL A 68 -8.02 11.02 0.44
CA VAL A 68 -6.86 11.22 -0.46
C VAL A 68 -7.31 11.82 -1.79
N GLU A 69 -8.32 11.24 -2.42
CA GLU A 69 -8.87 11.72 -3.69
C GLU A 69 -9.37 13.17 -3.57
N SER A 70 -10.09 13.49 -2.49
CA SER A 70 -10.54 14.86 -2.21
C SER A 70 -9.37 15.83 -2.02
N ALA A 71 -8.31 15.42 -1.33
CA ALA A 71 -7.12 16.26 -1.14
C ALA A 71 -6.39 16.52 -2.47
N ILE A 72 -6.29 15.50 -3.34
CA ILE A 72 -5.71 15.65 -4.68
C ILE A 72 -6.56 16.58 -5.55
N GLU A 73 -7.89 16.47 -5.47
CA GLU A 73 -8.79 17.34 -6.22
C GLU A 73 -8.69 18.80 -5.75
N GLN A 74 -8.57 19.04 -4.44
CA GLN A 74 -8.32 20.37 -3.90
C GLN A 74 -7.00 20.98 -4.38
N LEU A 75 -5.96 20.17 -4.61
CA LEU A 75 -4.71 20.65 -5.19
C LEU A 75 -4.90 21.02 -6.67
N ARG A 76 -5.66 20.21 -7.43
CA ARG A 76 -5.97 20.48 -8.84
C ARG A 76 -6.79 21.76 -9.04
N THR A 77 -7.80 22.01 -8.20
CA THR A 77 -8.60 23.25 -8.27
C THR A 77 -7.78 24.51 -7.99
N ARG A 78 -6.64 24.37 -7.29
CA ARG A 78 -5.66 25.45 -7.05
C ARG A 78 -4.66 25.63 -8.20
N GLY A 79 -4.80 24.88 -9.30
CA GLY A 79 -3.95 24.98 -10.48
C GLY A 79 -2.71 24.07 -10.48
N LEU A 80 -2.56 23.18 -9.49
CA LEU A 80 -1.44 22.23 -9.46
C LEU A 80 -1.73 21.01 -10.35
N LYS A 81 -0.76 20.64 -11.18
CA LYS A 81 -0.80 19.39 -11.96
C LYS A 81 -0.39 18.21 -11.10
N VAL A 82 -1.38 17.57 -10.45
CA VAL A 82 -1.15 16.39 -9.60
C VAL A 82 -1.87 15.16 -10.14
N GLN A 83 -1.13 14.07 -10.28
CA GLN A 83 -1.67 12.75 -10.62
C GLN A 83 -1.54 11.77 -9.46
N LEU A 84 -2.63 11.05 -9.19
CA LEU A 84 -2.65 9.94 -8.25
C LEU A 84 -2.61 8.62 -9.03
N LEU A 85 -1.63 7.77 -8.72
CA LEU A 85 -1.59 6.38 -9.16
C LEU A 85 -2.20 5.51 -8.06
N ASN A 86 -3.46 5.12 -8.23
CA ASN A 86 -4.17 4.26 -7.29
C ASN A 86 -3.83 2.79 -7.55
N ILE A 87 -2.88 2.29 -6.78
CA ILE A 87 -2.38 0.90 -6.83
C ILE A 87 -2.98 0.04 -5.71
N THR A 88 -4.00 0.54 -5.01
CA THR A 88 -4.60 -0.18 -3.87
C THR A 88 -5.13 -1.53 -4.31
N GLN A 89 -6.01 -1.52 -5.31
CA GLN A 89 -6.74 -2.71 -5.73
C GLN A 89 -5.81 -3.81 -6.25
N LEU A 90 -4.79 -3.47 -7.06
CA LEU A 90 -3.82 -4.45 -7.56
C LEU A 90 -2.99 -5.07 -6.43
N SER A 91 -2.65 -4.27 -5.42
CA SER A 91 -1.83 -4.71 -4.29
C SER A 91 -2.60 -5.62 -3.35
N GLU A 92 -3.91 -5.40 -3.18
CA GLU A 92 -4.76 -6.24 -2.33
C GLU A 92 -4.84 -7.70 -2.77
N TYR A 93 -4.69 -7.98 -4.07
CA TYR A 93 -4.66 -9.35 -4.56
C TYR A 93 -3.43 -10.13 -4.08
N ARG A 94 -2.37 -9.44 -3.63
CA ARG A 94 -1.03 -10.01 -3.45
C ARG A 94 -0.72 -10.43 -2.03
N LYS A 95 -1.67 -11.10 -1.35
CA LYS A 95 -1.45 -11.66 0.00
C LYS A 95 -0.23 -12.58 0.11
N ASP A 96 0.24 -13.12 -1.01
CA ASP A 96 1.41 -13.99 -1.16
C ASP A 96 2.76 -13.27 -1.13
N ALA A 97 2.79 -11.94 -1.32
CA ALA A 97 4.02 -11.20 -1.58
C ALA A 97 4.60 -10.49 -0.34
N HIS A 98 4.10 -10.83 0.85
CA HIS A 98 4.58 -10.28 2.12
C HIS A 98 5.76 -11.10 2.67
N PRO A 99 6.71 -10.48 3.39
CA PRO A 99 7.80 -11.19 4.06
C PRO A 99 7.30 -12.23 5.07
N SER A 100 6.12 -12.03 5.66
CA SER A 100 5.60 -12.86 6.73
C SER A 100 6.64 -12.99 7.85
N ILE A 101 7.16 -14.18 8.11
CA ILE A 101 8.16 -14.41 9.16
C ILE A 101 9.60 -14.17 8.68
N TYR A 102 9.80 -14.03 7.36
CA TYR A 102 11.11 -13.90 6.73
C TYR A 102 11.55 -12.44 6.67
N ARG A 103 11.63 -11.81 7.84
CA ARG A 103 12.13 -10.44 7.99
C ARG A 103 13.26 -10.37 9.01
N ASN A 104 13.97 -9.25 9.00
CA ASN A 104 14.91 -8.96 10.07
C ASN A 104 14.16 -8.56 11.34
N PHE A 105 14.60 -9.14 12.47
CA PHE A 105 14.13 -8.78 13.80
C PHE A 105 15.25 -8.02 14.50
N TRP A 106 14.93 -6.81 14.98
CA TRP A 106 15.87 -6.00 15.76
C TRP A 106 16.09 -6.52 17.19
N HIS A 107 15.28 -7.49 17.60
CA HIS A 107 15.34 -8.14 18.91
C HIS A 107 15.19 -9.65 18.76
N THR A 108 15.77 -10.40 19.70
CA THR A 108 15.61 -11.85 19.77
C THR A 108 14.13 -12.21 19.95
N ILE A 109 13.63 -13.10 19.10
CA ILE A 109 12.28 -13.64 19.25
C ILE A 109 12.28 -14.65 20.39
N THR A 110 11.32 -14.54 21.31
CA THR A 110 11.14 -15.51 22.40
C THR A 110 10.68 -16.86 21.86
N GLN A 111 11.00 -17.96 22.56
CA GLN A 111 10.56 -19.32 22.17
C GLN A 111 9.04 -19.43 22.07
N GLU A 112 8.31 -18.76 22.96
CA GLU A 112 6.85 -18.68 22.92
C GLU A 112 6.34 -18.05 21.62
N LYS A 113 7.00 -16.99 21.15
CA LYS A 113 6.60 -16.32 19.92
C LYS A 113 6.98 -17.13 18.68
N LEU A 114 8.13 -17.83 18.71
CA LEU A 114 8.53 -18.80 17.67
C LEU A 114 7.52 -19.96 17.54
N ALA A 115 6.90 -20.37 18.63
CA ALA A 115 5.85 -21.40 18.60
C ALA A 115 4.56 -20.94 17.88
N ASN A 116 4.39 -19.63 17.65
CA ASN A 116 3.25 -19.07 16.91
C ASN A 116 3.69 -18.07 15.82
N PRO A 117 4.12 -18.57 14.64
CA PRO A 117 4.47 -17.79 13.44
C PRO A 117 3.48 -16.68 13.07
N HIS A 118 2.19 -16.92 13.29
CA HIS A 118 1.15 -15.95 12.95
C HIS A 118 1.21 -14.67 13.79
N SER A 119 1.73 -14.74 15.01
CA SER A 119 1.79 -13.60 15.95
C SER A 119 2.86 -12.55 15.59
N TYR A 120 3.80 -12.90 14.72
CA TYR A 120 4.92 -12.03 14.37
C TYR A 120 5.16 -11.89 12.87
N ALA A 121 4.29 -12.51 12.05
CA ALA A 121 4.29 -12.33 10.62
C ALA A 121 4.04 -10.86 10.25
N ASP A 122 4.89 -10.33 9.38
CA ASP A 122 4.75 -9.01 8.79
C ASP A 122 3.98 -9.10 7.48
N CYS A 123 2.79 -8.52 7.52
CA CYS A 123 1.86 -8.48 6.40
C CYS A 123 1.60 -7.04 5.93
N SER A 124 2.42 -6.10 6.37
CA SER A 124 2.31 -4.67 6.03
C SER A 124 3.38 -4.25 5.02
N HIS A 125 4.54 -4.92 5.06
CA HIS A 125 5.64 -4.71 4.12
C HIS A 125 5.62 -5.73 2.99
N TRP A 126 6.41 -5.48 1.95
CA TRP A 126 6.49 -6.33 0.76
C TRP A 126 7.88 -6.90 0.60
N CYS A 127 7.98 -8.12 0.10
CA CYS A 127 9.23 -8.69 -0.37
C CYS A 127 9.78 -7.91 -1.57
N LEU A 128 11.10 -7.93 -1.72
CA LEU A 128 11.80 -7.50 -2.93
C LEU A 128 12.67 -8.66 -3.44
N PRO A 129 12.64 -8.98 -4.75
CA PRO A 129 11.73 -8.43 -5.77
C PRO A 129 10.25 -8.80 -5.49
N GLY A 130 9.31 -7.97 -5.93
CA GLY A 130 7.89 -8.16 -5.64
C GLY A 130 6.96 -7.02 -6.06
N VAL A 131 5.90 -6.83 -5.28
CA VAL A 131 4.81 -5.88 -5.57
C VAL A 131 5.29 -4.43 -5.78
N PRO A 132 6.26 -3.90 -5.00
CA PRO A 132 6.78 -2.55 -5.24
C PRO A 132 7.46 -2.35 -6.60
N ASP A 133 7.98 -3.42 -7.23
CA ASP A 133 8.60 -3.31 -8.55
C ASP A 133 7.54 -2.94 -9.61
N ILE A 134 6.35 -3.55 -9.53
CA ILE A 134 5.22 -3.21 -10.40
C ILE A 134 4.74 -1.77 -10.17
N TRP A 135 4.77 -1.28 -8.92
CA TRP A 135 4.43 0.11 -8.65
C TRP A 135 5.40 1.07 -9.35
N ASN A 136 6.68 0.73 -9.35
CA ASN A 136 7.72 1.48 -10.05
C ASN A 136 7.58 1.39 -11.56
N GLU A 137 7.22 0.22 -12.12
CA GLU A 137 6.94 0.06 -13.55
C GLU A 137 5.75 0.92 -13.99
N ILE A 138 4.66 0.94 -13.23
CA ILE A 138 3.48 1.78 -13.52
C ILE A 138 3.87 3.27 -13.44
N LEU A 139 4.66 3.66 -12.44
CA LEU A 139 5.15 5.02 -12.31
C LEU A 139 6.03 5.40 -13.50
N TYR A 140 6.97 4.54 -13.88
CA TYR A 140 7.86 4.74 -15.02
C TYR A 140 7.05 4.87 -16.31
N ALA A 141 6.13 3.96 -16.58
CA ALA A 141 5.24 4.04 -17.73
C ALA A 141 4.46 5.36 -17.76
N TYR A 142 3.95 5.82 -16.61
CA TYR A 142 3.24 7.09 -16.52
C TYR A 142 4.14 8.27 -16.88
N ILE A 143 5.35 8.33 -16.31
CA ILE A 143 6.32 9.40 -16.59
C ILE A 143 6.63 9.42 -18.09
N PHE A 144 7.02 8.29 -18.68
CA PHE A 144 7.46 8.27 -20.08
C PHE A 144 6.34 8.54 -21.10
N LEU A 145 5.08 8.25 -20.77
CA LEU A 145 3.95 8.41 -21.69
C LEU A 145 3.18 9.72 -21.47
N TYR A 146 3.23 10.31 -20.28
CA TYR A 146 2.33 11.41 -19.89
C TYR A 146 3.01 12.58 -19.16
N SER A 147 4.33 12.58 -18.93
CA SER A 147 5.07 13.72 -18.35
C SER A 147 5.74 14.58 -19.40
#